data_AF-A0A937BU13-F1
#
_entry.id   AF-A0A937BU13-F1
#
_cell.length_a   1.000
_cell.length_b   1.000
_cell.length_c   1.000
_cell.angle_alpha   90.00
_cell.angle_beta   90.00
_cell.angle_gamma   90.00
#
_symmetry.space_group_name_H-M   'P 1'
#
loop_
_entity.id
_entity.type
_entity.pdbx_description
1 polymer ?
#
loop_
_entity_poly.entity_id
_entity_poly.type
_entity_poly.pdbx_seq_one_letter_code
_entity_poly.pdbx_strand_id
1 'polypeptide(L)'
;MESKVEDFVKEVTPKSTVDGGILFVHNKFFLVDPLSDQPKVLTGSANFSNASIVSNDENSLLIIGDKRVADIYLTEFNRLFEHFWPRYITQQNKRNKIKNEAGFEKPLDEKYTWFVDYFKKSSYHYKRGRLFIEMKGAKKVQ
;
A
#
# COMPACT_ATOMS: atom_id res chain seq x y z
N MET A 1 -18.97 -1.24 23.40
CA MET A 1 -17.88 -0.37 22.91
C MET A 1 -17.92 -0.41 21.41
N GLU A 2 -17.93 0.75 20.75
CA GLU A 2 -17.84 0.82 19.29
C GLU A 2 -16.46 0.28 18.84
N SER A 3 -16.42 -0.42 17.71
CA SER A 3 -15.20 -1.05 17.20
C SER A 3 -14.28 0.03 16.64
N LYS A 4 -13.04 0.10 17.14
CA LYS A 4 -12.01 1.02 16.63
C LYS A 4 -11.69 0.78 15.15
N VAL A 5 -11.77 -0.46 14.70
CA VAL A 5 -11.62 -0.83 13.29
C VAL A 5 -12.77 -0.25 12.46
N GLU A 6 -14.00 -0.28 12.98
CA GLU A 6 -15.14 0.31 12.28
C GLU A 6 -15.03 1.83 12.19
N ASP A 7 -14.57 2.50 13.25
CA ASP A 7 -14.33 3.94 13.25
C ASP A 7 -13.25 4.34 12.24
N PHE A 8 -12.14 3.61 12.21
CA PHE A 8 -11.06 3.81 11.23
C PHE A 8 -11.53 3.63 9.78
N VAL A 9 -12.40 2.65 9.50
CA VAL A 9 -12.97 2.43 8.16
C VAL A 9 -13.92 3.57 7.78
N LYS A 10 -14.72 4.09 8.71
CA LYS A 10 -15.65 5.20 8.48
C LYS A 10 -14.95 6.54 8.23
N GLU A 11 -13.74 6.74 8.78
CA GLU A 11 -12.94 7.98 8.67
C GLU A 11 -12.77 8.49 7.24
N VAL A 12 -12.69 7.59 6.25
CA VAL A 12 -12.49 7.93 4.83
C VAL A 12 -13.80 8.23 4.10
N THR A 13 -14.93 8.10 4.79
CA THR A 13 -16.26 8.41 4.26
C THR A 13 -16.83 9.69 4.89
N PRO A 14 -16.17 10.86 4.84
CA PRO A 14 -16.86 12.07 5.20
C PRO A 14 -17.74 12.46 4.02
N LYS A 15 -19.06 12.37 4.23
CA LYS A 15 -19.91 13.51 3.83
C LYS A 15 -19.23 14.76 4.38
N SER A 16 -18.60 15.52 3.49
CA SER A 16 -18.36 16.97 3.55
C SER A 16 -18.22 17.56 4.96
N THR A 17 -17.00 17.59 5.50
CA THR A 17 -16.68 18.46 6.65
C THR A 17 -16.04 19.78 6.25
N VAL A 18 -15.88 20.03 4.94
CA VAL A 18 -15.51 21.33 4.39
C VAL A 18 -16.18 21.49 3.04
N ASP A 19 -16.72 22.68 2.78
CA ASP A 19 -17.53 23.10 1.63
C ASP A 19 -16.72 23.11 0.30
N GLY A 20 -16.12 21.97 -0.07
CA GLY A 20 -15.39 21.82 -1.35
C GLY A 20 -14.22 20.82 -1.38
N GLY A 21 -13.86 20.15 -0.29
CA GLY A 21 -12.69 19.26 -0.27
C GLY A 21 -13.03 17.80 -0.51
N ILE A 22 -12.95 17.32 -1.76
CA ILE A 22 -13.01 15.87 -2.01
C ILE A 22 -11.64 15.25 -1.74
N LEU A 23 -11.59 14.20 -0.92
CA LEU A 23 -10.37 13.48 -0.53
C LEU A 23 -9.95 12.50 -1.64
N PHE A 24 -9.66 13.00 -2.84
CA PHE A 24 -9.21 12.18 -3.96
C PHE A 24 -7.69 11.97 -3.94
N VAL A 25 -7.27 10.71 -4.09
CA VAL A 25 -5.88 10.41 -4.47
C VAL A 25 -5.69 10.84 -5.92
N HIS A 26 -4.98 11.95 -6.14
CA HIS A 26 -4.75 12.51 -7.48
C HIS A 26 -3.33 12.28 -8.01
N ASN A 27 -2.52 11.49 -7.30
CA ASN A 27 -1.17 11.14 -7.72
C ASN A 27 -1.21 10.14 -8.88
N LYS A 28 -0.41 10.39 -9.91
CA LYS A 28 -0.28 9.52 -11.09
C LYS A 28 1.20 9.24 -11.28
N PHE A 29 1.60 8.03 -10.91
CA PHE A 29 2.97 7.61 -11.05
C PHE A 29 3.08 6.09 -11.20
N PHE A 30 4.22 5.65 -11.70
CA PHE A 30 4.59 4.25 -11.86
C PHE A 30 6.03 4.05 -11.40
N LEU A 31 6.29 2.96 -10.69
CA LEU A 31 7.60 2.60 -10.18
C LEU A 31 8.04 1.26 -10.79
N VAL A 32 9.22 1.23 -11.39
CA VAL A 32 9.87 -0.01 -11.85
C VAL A 32 11.15 -0.20 -11.07
N ASP A 33 11.25 -1.36 -10.43
CA ASP A 33 12.40 -1.78 -9.62
C ASP A 33 12.92 -0.66 -8.68
N PRO A 34 12.05 -0.07 -7.83
CA PRO A 34 12.39 1.14 -7.06
C PRO A 34 13.54 0.94 -6.06
N LEU A 35 13.81 -0.31 -5.67
CA LEU A 35 14.90 -0.69 -4.76
C LEU A 35 16.17 -1.19 -5.48
N SER A 36 16.19 -1.17 -6.82
CA SER A 36 17.36 -1.60 -7.60
C SER A 36 18.40 -0.49 -7.70
N ASP A 37 19.54 -0.81 -8.33
CA ASP A 37 20.56 0.19 -8.64
C ASP A 37 20.14 1.16 -9.76
N GLN A 38 19.12 0.82 -10.55
CA GLN A 38 18.60 1.62 -11.65
C GLN A 38 17.07 1.73 -11.62
N PRO A 39 16.51 2.39 -10.59
CA PRO A 39 15.06 2.54 -10.47
C PRO A 39 14.51 3.43 -11.59
N LYS A 40 13.24 3.24 -11.94
CA LYS A 40 12.54 4.09 -12.91
C LYS A 40 11.26 4.60 -12.29
N VAL A 41 11.07 5.92 -12.35
CA VAL A 41 9.89 6.61 -11.87
C VAL A 41 9.26 7.33 -13.06
N LEU A 42 8.03 6.96 -13.40
CA LEU A 42 7.19 7.72 -14.32
C LEU A 42 6.20 8.51 -13.49
N THR A 43 6.05 9.81 -13.73
CA THR A 43 5.08 10.65 -13.01
C THR A 43 4.66 11.84 -13.85
N GLY A 44 3.49 12.42 -13.58
CA GLY A 44 3.02 13.59 -14.30
C GLY A 44 1.53 13.83 -14.14
N SER A 45 0.96 14.53 -15.12
CA SER A 45 -0.48 14.81 -15.18
C SER A 45 -1.28 13.68 -15.84
N ALA A 46 -0.63 12.91 -16.73
CA ALA A 46 -1.28 11.87 -17.53
C ALA A 46 -1.93 10.78 -16.67
N ASN A 47 -3.22 10.52 -16.91
CA ASN A 47 -3.86 9.29 -16.43
C ASN A 47 -3.49 8.10 -17.33
N PHE A 48 -3.65 6.89 -16.82
CA PHE A 48 -3.49 5.66 -17.61
C PHE A 48 -4.76 5.34 -18.41
N SER A 49 -5.15 6.24 -19.30
CA SER A 49 -6.36 6.13 -20.13
C SER A 49 -6.07 6.49 -21.59
N ASN A 50 -6.86 5.95 -22.53
CA ASN A 50 -6.69 6.25 -23.96
C ASN A 50 -6.75 7.74 -24.27
N ALA A 51 -7.63 8.49 -23.59
CA ALA A 51 -7.75 9.94 -23.80
C ALA A 51 -6.45 10.68 -23.41
N SER A 52 -5.77 10.25 -22.34
CA SER A 52 -4.50 10.86 -21.90
C SER A 52 -3.34 10.58 -22.85
N ILE A 53 -3.45 9.55 -23.68
CA ILE A 53 -2.41 9.15 -24.65
C ILE A 53 -2.66 9.80 -26.02
N VAL A 54 -3.93 9.92 -26.42
CA VAL A 54 -4.30 10.24 -27.81
C VAL A 54 -4.87 11.64 -27.98
N SER A 55 -5.45 12.23 -26.92
CA SER A 55 -6.29 13.44 -27.04
C SER A 55 -5.86 14.57 -26.12
N ASN A 56 -5.55 14.29 -24.86
CA ASN A 56 -5.25 15.33 -23.89
C ASN A 56 -3.79 15.77 -24.01
N ASP A 57 -3.55 17.05 -23.73
CA ASP A 57 -2.19 17.58 -23.59
C ASP A 57 -1.69 17.31 -22.17
N GLU A 58 -1.06 16.14 -22.00
CA GLU A 58 -0.56 15.68 -20.72
C GLU A 58 0.96 15.70 -20.69
N ASN A 59 1.54 16.02 -19.53
CA ASN A 59 2.98 15.98 -19.32
C ASN A 59 3.36 14.78 -18.44
N SER A 60 4.37 14.02 -18.86
CA SER A 60 4.93 12.91 -18.09
C SER A 60 6.46 12.96 -18.10
N LEU A 61 7.06 12.72 -16.94
CA LEU A 61 8.49 12.65 -16.75
C LEU A 61 8.90 11.22 -16.41
N LEU A 62 9.87 10.70 -17.17
CA LEU A 62 10.56 9.44 -16.86
C LEU A 62 11.91 9.76 -16.23
N ILE A 63 12.07 9.39 -14.97
CA ILE A 63 13.29 9.57 -14.19
C ILE A 63 13.95 8.21 -14.00
N ILE A 64 15.21 8.08 -14.39
CA ILE A 64 15.95 6.81 -14.37
C ILE A 64 17.20 6.95 -13.52
N GLY A 65 17.45 6.00 -12.63
CA GLY A 65 18.68 5.91 -11.83
C GLY A 65 18.71 6.77 -10.57
N ASP A 66 17.74 7.69 -10.39
CA ASP A 66 17.67 8.52 -9.19
C ASP A 66 17.01 7.75 -8.02
N LYS A 67 17.87 7.22 -7.15
CA LYS A 67 17.45 6.47 -5.95
C LYS A 67 16.66 7.34 -4.96
N ARG A 68 17.00 8.62 -4.82
CA ARG A 68 16.32 9.51 -3.86
C ARG A 68 14.89 9.77 -4.32
N VAL A 69 14.69 10.04 -5.60
CA VAL A 69 13.34 10.22 -6.16
C VAL A 69 12.54 8.92 -6.02
N ALA A 70 13.14 7.77 -6.34
CA ALA A 70 12.49 6.47 -6.19
C ALA A 70 12.05 6.20 -4.74
N ASP A 71 12.89 6.50 -3.75
CA ASP A 71 12.57 6.34 -2.33
C ASP A 71 11.39 7.20 -1.88
N ILE A 72 11.33 8.47 -2.34
CA ILE A 72 10.22 9.38 -2.02
C ILE A 72 8.90 8.84 -2.59
N TYR A 73 8.88 8.47 -3.87
CA TYR A 73 7.67 7.95 -4.50
C TYR A 73 7.26 6.58 -3.94
N LEU A 74 8.23 5.71 -3.61
CA LEU A 74 7.94 4.43 -2.96
C LEU A 74 7.35 4.64 -1.56
N THR A 75 7.85 5.62 -0.82
CA THR A 75 7.30 5.99 0.50
C THR A 75 5.85 6.47 0.36
N GLU A 76 5.56 7.31 -0.62
CA GLU A 76 4.19 7.78 -0.87
C GLU A 76 3.25 6.65 -1.32
N PHE A 77 3.73 5.74 -2.17
CA PHE A 77 2.99 4.53 -2.53
C PHE A 77 2.63 3.72 -1.28
N ASN A 78 3.62 3.44 -0.43
CA ASN A 78 3.39 2.67 0.79
C ASN A 78 2.42 3.40 1.73
N ARG A 79 2.57 4.72 1.92
CA ARG A 79 1.65 5.52 2.74
C ARG A 79 0.20 5.39 2.26
N LEU A 80 -0.04 5.47 0.95
CA LEU A 80 -1.37 5.32 0.36
C LEU A 80 -1.86 3.88 0.47
N PHE A 81 -1.04 2.90 0.09
CA PHE A 81 -1.41 1.48 0.11
C PHE A 81 -1.80 1.02 1.51
N GLU A 82 -0.93 1.26 2.50
CA GLU A 82 -1.15 0.90 3.90
C GLU A 82 -2.37 1.62 4.52
N HIS A 83 -2.71 2.81 4.00
CA HIS A 83 -3.91 3.52 4.43
C HIS A 83 -5.19 2.90 3.84
N PHE A 84 -5.23 2.60 2.54
CA PHE A 84 -6.48 2.20 1.86
C PHE A 84 -6.71 0.68 1.83
N TRP A 85 -5.64 -0.13 1.76
CA TRP A 85 -5.74 -1.58 1.61
C TRP A 85 -6.46 -2.27 2.79
N PRO A 86 -6.12 -2.00 4.06
CA PRO A 86 -6.81 -2.64 5.19
C PRO A 86 -8.31 -2.31 5.23
N ARG A 87 -8.67 -1.11 4.78
CA ARG A 87 -10.06 -0.66 4.70
C ARG A 87 -10.83 -1.36 3.59
N TYR A 88 -10.20 -1.54 2.42
CA TYR A 88 -10.77 -2.29 1.31
C TYR A 88 -11.07 -3.74 1.72
N ILE A 89 -10.09 -4.44 2.30
CA ILE A 89 -10.26 -5.83 2.75
C ILE A 89 -11.35 -5.96 3.82
N THR A 90 -11.38 -5.04 4.80
CA THR A 90 -12.40 -5.04 5.86
C THR A 90 -13.81 -4.89 5.30
N GLN A 91 -14.02 -4.01 4.32
CA GLN A 91 -15.31 -3.85 3.64
C GLN A 91 -15.70 -5.08 2.82
N GLN A 92 -14.75 -5.70 2.11
CA GLN A 92 -15.02 -6.87 1.28
C GLN A 92 -15.32 -8.13 2.11
N ASN A 93 -14.66 -8.29 3.25
CA ASN A 93 -14.93 -9.36 4.21
C ASN A 93 -16.34 -9.23 4.81
N LYS A 94 -16.80 -8.02 5.16
CA LYS A 94 -18.20 -7.77 5.57
C LYS A 94 -19.21 -8.17 4.47
N ARG A 95 -18.82 -8.06 3.20
CA ARG A 95 -19.64 -8.44 2.05
C ARG A 95 -19.53 -9.93 1.68
N ASN A 96 -18.79 -10.73 2.46
CA ASN A 96 -18.51 -12.16 2.19
C ASN A 96 -17.92 -12.45 0.79
N LYS A 97 -17.28 -11.47 0.14
CA LYS A 97 -16.78 -11.61 -1.24
C LYS A 97 -15.34 -12.15 -1.32
N ILE A 98 -14.58 -12.04 -0.25
CA ILE A 98 -13.20 -12.55 -0.19
C ILE A 98 -13.19 -13.70 0.82
N LYS A 99 -12.99 -14.93 0.34
CA LYS A 99 -12.56 -16.02 1.21
C LYS A 99 -11.10 -15.73 1.55
N ASN A 100 -10.77 -15.68 2.85
CA ASN A 100 -9.42 -15.44 3.37
C ASN A 100 -8.47 -16.59 3.00
N GLU A 101 -8.23 -16.79 1.72
CA GLU A 101 -7.39 -17.81 1.16
C GLU A 101 -6.19 -17.12 0.54
N ALA A 102 -5.14 -17.01 1.35
CA ALA A 102 -3.77 -16.75 0.94
C ALA A 102 -3.49 -15.43 0.19
N GLY A 103 -2.90 -14.46 0.90
CA GLY A 103 -2.08 -13.47 0.21
C GLY A 103 -1.87 -12.19 0.99
N PHE A 104 -0.65 -12.01 1.47
CA PHE A 104 -0.10 -10.76 1.98
C PHE A 104 -0.56 -10.29 3.37
N GLU A 105 -1.82 -9.93 3.64
CA GLU A 105 -2.18 -9.27 4.92
C GLU A 105 -3.58 -9.62 5.44
N LYS A 106 -3.69 -9.74 6.77
CA LYS A 106 -4.95 -10.00 7.47
C LYS A 106 -5.77 -8.72 7.63
N PRO A 107 -7.11 -8.81 7.77
CA PRO A 107 -7.92 -7.68 8.21
C PRO A 107 -7.42 -7.15 9.56
N LEU A 108 -7.72 -5.88 9.84
CA LEU A 108 -7.40 -5.25 11.11
C LEU A 108 -7.96 -6.06 12.29
N ASP A 109 -7.15 -6.20 13.33
CA ASP A 109 -7.45 -7.06 14.47
C ASP A 109 -7.42 -6.29 15.79
N GLU A 110 -8.55 -6.25 16.47
CA GLU A 110 -8.68 -5.65 17.81
C GLU A 110 -8.29 -6.61 18.94
N LYS A 111 -8.18 -7.90 18.65
CA LYS A 111 -7.91 -8.95 19.64
C LYS A 111 -6.42 -9.15 19.90
N TYR A 112 -5.56 -8.30 19.31
CA TYR A 112 -4.10 -8.36 19.44
C TYR A 112 -3.49 -9.71 19.00
N THR A 113 -4.10 -10.44 18.09
CA THR A 113 -3.65 -11.75 17.60
C THR A 113 -2.72 -11.67 16.38
N TRP A 114 -2.35 -10.47 15.94
CA TRP A 114 -1.47 -10.23 14.80
C TRP A 114 -0.14 -11.01 14.87
N PHE A 115 0.41 -11.21 16.07
CA PHE A 115 1.70 -11.88 16.26
C PHE A 115 1.63 -13.41 16.10
N VAL A 116 0.45 -14.03 16.20
CA VAL A 116 0.30 -15.49 16.24
C VAL A 116 0.90 -16.16 14.99
N ASP A 117 0.75 -15.53 13.83
CA ASP A 117 1.27 -16.08 12.57
C ASP A 117 2.80 -16.08 12.52
N TYR A 118 3.47 -15.17 13.21
CA TYR A 118 4.93 -15.13 13.27
C TYR A 118 5.52 -16.37 13.96
N PHE A 119 4.72 -17.13 14.70
CA PHE A 119 5.11 -18.37 15.36
C PHE A 119 4.62 -19.63 14.64
N LYS A 120 3.74 -19.49 13.62
CA LYS A 120 3.21 -20.60 12.84
C LYS A 120 4.10 -20.91 11.64
N LYS A 121 4.86 -22.02 11.69
CA LYS A 121 5.85 -22.40 10.65
C LYS A 121 5.33 -22.42 9.21
N SER A 122 4.05 -22.76 9.01
CA SER A 122 3.44 -22.78 7.68
C SER A 122 3.00 -21.41 7.16
N SER A 123 2.97 -20.38 8.02
CA SER A 123 2.52 -19.04 7.65
C SER A 123 3.55 -18.30 6.79
N TYR A 124 3.07 -17.31 6.05
CA TYR A 124 3.92 -16.39 5.31
C TYR A 124 4.80 -15.53 6.24
N HIS A 125 4.25 -14.99 7.34
CA HIS A 125 4.99 -14.13 8.27
C HIS A 125 6.16 -14.83 8.93
N TYR A 126 6.00 -16.11 9.33
CA TYR A 126 7.10 -16.91 9.86
C TYR A 126 8.21 -17.09 8.82
N LYS A 127 7.86 -17.49 7.58
CA LYS A 127 8.83 -17.69 6.49
C LYS A 127 9.59 -16.40 6.15
N ARG A 128 8.89 -15.26 6.10
CA ARG A 128 9.48 -13.95 5.86
C ARG A 128 10.42 -13.52 7.00
N GLY A 129 10.01 -13.73 8.26
CA GLY A 129 10.88 -13.48 9.42
C GLY A 129 12.15 -14.32 9.38
N ARG A 130 12.05 -15.59 8.99
CA ARG A 130 13.23 -16.46 8.78
C ARG A 130 14.13 -15.97 7.67
N LEU A 131 13.56 -15.57 6.53
CA LEU A 131 14.31 -15.01 5.42
C LEU A 131 15.14 -13.80 5.88
N PHE A 132 14.53 -12.84 6.58
CA PHE A 132 15.23 -11.65 7.07
C PHE A 132 16.40 -11.98 8.01
N ILE A 133 16.27 -12.99 8.87
CA ILE A 133 17.36 -13.44 9.75
C ILE A 133 18.49 -14.07 8.94
N GLU A 134 18.16 -14.75 7.84
CA GLU A 134 19.11 -15.48 6.99
C GLU A 134 19.72 -14.59 5.88
N MET A 135 19.25 -13.35 5.72
CA MET A 135 19.78 -12.39 4.74
C MET A 135 21.22 -11.99 5.07
N LYS A 136 22.04 -11.90 4.02
CA LYS A 136 23.44 -11.46 4.12
C LYS A 136 23.51 -10.06 4.75
N GLY A 137 24.21 -9.95 5.87
CA GLY A 137 24.38 -8.70 6.61
C GLY A 137 23.39 -8.46 7.75
N ALA A 138 22.39 -9.34 7.94
CA ALA A 138 21.51 -9.27 9.10
C ALA A 138 22.31 -9.50 10.40
N LYS A 139 22.17 -8.58 11.36
CA LYS A 139 22.75 -8.72 12.71
C LYS A 139 21.62 -8.96 13.70
N LYS A 140 21.74 -10.00 14.53
CA LYS A 140 20.88 -10.14 15.71
C LYS A 140 21.32 -9.09 16.72
N VAL A 141 20.42 -8.17 17.06
CA VAL A 141 20.62 -7.29 18.21
C VAL A 141 20.30 -8.14 19.44
N GLN A 142 21.30 -8.36 20.30
CA GLN A 142 21.14 -9.02 21.60
C GLN A 142 20.60 -8.05 22.63
#